data_AF-A0A7W8E4M0-F1
#
_entry.id   AF-A0A7W8E4M0-F1
#
_cell.length_a   1.000
_cell.length_b   1.000
_cell.length_c   1.000
_cell.angle_alpha   90.00
_cell.angle_beta   90.00
_cell.angle_gamma   90.00
#
_symmetry.space_group_name_H-M   'P 1'
#
loop_
_entity.id
_entity.type
_entity.pdbx_description
1 polymer ?
#
loop_
_entity_poly.entity_id
_entity_poly.type
_entity_poly.pdbx_seq_one_letter_code
_entity_poly.pdbx_strand_id
1 'polypeptide(L)' 'MTPVQALTDEQFQQHALAILGRELGVDGLARFLRVYRSGKGDYTADRHKWLGGITVADIARELNSEG' A
#
# COMPACT_ATOMS: atom_id res chain seq x y z
N MET A 1 20.29 -20.78 -9.24
CA MET A 1 19.95 -19.40 -8.83
C MET A 1 20.03 -18.53 -10.07
N THR A 2 18.98 -17.79 -10.39
CA THR A 2 19.04 -16.78 -11.47
C THR A 2 19.97 -15.65 -11.01
N PRO A 3 20.97 -15.25 -11.80
CA PRO A 3 21.83 -14.13 -11.44
C PRO A 3 20.99 -12.85 -11.30
N VAL A 4 21.27 -12.05 -10.27
CA VAL A 4 20.53 -10.81 -9.95
C VAL A 4 20.46 -9.86 -11.15
N GLN A 5 21.50 -9.85 -11.99
CA GLN A 5 21.61 -9.00 -13.17
C GLN A 5 20.62 -9.38 -14.29
N ALA A 6 20.02 -10.57 -14.23
CA ALA A 6 19.07 -11.06 -15.23
C ALA A 6 17.60 -10.91 -14.79
N LEU A 7 17.34 -10.40 -13.59
CA LEU A 7 15.99 -10.18 -13.07
C LEU A 7 15.44 -8.85 -13.56
N THR A 8 14.16 -8.82 -13.94
CA THR A 8 13.44 -7.54 -14.04
C THR A 8 13.30 -6.91 -12.66
N ASP A 9 13.04 -5.60 -12.59
CA ASP A 9 12.81 -4.90 -11.31
C ASP A 9 11.70 -5.57 -10.47
N GLU A 10 10.64 -6.05 -11.13
CA GLU A 10 9.56 -6.78 -10.48
C GLU A 10 10.04 -8.12 -9.91
N GLN A 11 10.77 -8.90 -10.69
CA GLN A 11 11.33 -10.19 -10.26
C GLN A 11 12.33 -10.01 -9.11
N PHE A 12 13.18 -8.98 -9.20
CA PHE A 12 14.11 -8.62 -8.15
C PHE A 12 13.36 -8.23 -6.87
N GLN A 13 12.32 -7.40 -6.98
CA GLN A 13 11.52 -6.98 -5.84
C GLN A 13 10.82 -8.18 -5.18
N GLN A 14 10.21 -9.07 -5.96
CA GLN A 14 9.59 -10.30 -5.43
C GLN A 14 10.61 -11.20 -4.73
N HIS A 15 11.77 -11.39 -5.35
CA HIS A 15 12.86 -12.19 -4.78
C HIS A 15 13.38 -11.60 -3.46
N ALA A 16 13.60 -10.29 -3.41
CA ALA A 16 14.05 -9.58 -2.21
C ALA A 16 13.01 -9.66 -1.07
N LEU A 17 11.71 -9.48 -1.38
CA LEU A 17 10.64 -9.60 -0.39
C LEU A 17 10.53 -11.02 0.17
N ALA A 18 10.74 -12.05 -0.64
CA ALA A 18 10.73 -13.44 -0.19
C ALA A 18 11.89 -13.73 0.79
N ILE A 19 13.10 -13.22 0.50
CA ILE A 19 14.26 -13.34 1.39
C ILE A 19 13.99 -12.62 2.71
N LEU A 20 13.54 -11.36 2.64
CA LEU A 20 13.24 -10.56 3.83
C LEU A 20 12.12 -11.19 4.67
N GLY A 21 11.08 -11.72 4.04
CA GLY A 21 10.00 -12.43 4.73
C GLY A 21 10.48 -13.68 5.46
N ARG A 22 11.41 -14.44 4.85
CA ARG A 22 12.01 -15.63 5.47
C ARG A 22 12.89 -15.27 6.68
N GLU A 23 13.65 -14.18 6.62
CA GLU A 23 14.58 -13.79 7.70
C GLU A 23 13.90 -12.98 8.82
N LEU A 24 12.94 -12.13 8.48
CA LEU A 24 12.31 -11.20 9.44
C LEU A 24 10.97 -11.71 9.98
N GLY A 25 10.39 -12.74 9.37
CA GLY A 25 9.01 -13.14 9.61
C GLY A 25 8.00 -12.10 9.13
N VAL A 26 6.71 -12.41 9.32
CA VAL A 26 5.59 -11.58 8.84
C VAL A 26 5.60 -10.18 9.49
N ASP A 27 5.80 -10.10 10.81
CA ASP A 27 5.80 -8.83 11.53
C ASP A 27 7.00 -7.94 11.18
N GLY A 28 8.18 -8.55 11.04
CA GLY A 28 9.40 -7.83 10.67
C GLY A 28 9.33 -7.31 9.24
N LEU A 29 8.80 -8.10 8.31
CA LEU A 29 8.54 -7.65 6.94
C LEU A 29 7.50 -6.53 6.91
N ALA A 30 6.39 -6.63 7.65
CA ALA A 30 5.39 -5.57 7.73
C ALA A 30 5.98 -4.25 8.26
N ARG A 31 6.83 -4.31 9.30
CA ARG A 31 7.54 -3.15 9.81
C ARG A 31 8.52 -2.57 8.79
N PHE A 32 9.26 -3.42 8.06
CA PHE A 32 10.17 -2.98 7.00
C PHE A 32 9.42 -2.23 5.89
N LEU A 33 8.31 -2.78 5.39
CA LEU A 33 7.49 -2.12 4.38
C LEU A 33 6.93 -0.79 4.89
N ARG A 34 6.50 -0.71 6.15
CA ARG A 34 6.02 0.55 6.73
C ARG A 34 7.10 1.65 6.75
N VAL A 35 8.35 1.30 7.06
CA VAL A 35 9.45 2.27 7.20
C VAL A 35 10.02 2.67 5.83
N TYR A 36 10.26 1.70 4.95
CA TYR A 36 11.00 1.92 3.71
C TYR A 36 10.12 1.98 2.46
N ARG A 37 8.88 1.50 2.56
CA ARG A 37 7.91 1.48 1.46
C ARG A 37 6.76 2.44 1.73
N SER A 38 7.04 3.57 2.38
CA SER A 38 6.12 4.71 2.40
C SER A 38 5.74 5.01 0.95
N GLY A 39 4.48 4.79 0.59
CA GLY A 39 4.02 4.92 -0.78
C GLY A 39 4.31 6.31 -1.33
N LYS A 40 4.49 6.43 -2.65
CA LYS A 40 4.57 7.73 -3.35
C LYS A 40 3.20 8.45 -3.41
N GLY A 41 2.39 8.32 -2.37
CA GLY A 41 1.06 8.90 -2.29
C GLY A 41 0.97 9.74 -1.03
N ASP A 42 0.65 11.02 -1.20
CA ASP A 42 0.19 11.82 -0.08
C ASP A 42 -1.28 11.48 0.14
N TYR A 43 -1.54 10.39 0.89
CA TYR A 43 -2.89 9.99 1.23
C TYR A 43 -3.67 11.14 1.89
N THR A 44 -3.01 12.05 2.60
CA THR A 44 -3.67 13.21 3.21
C THR A 44 -4.18 14.19 2.16
N ALA A 45 -3.37 14.47 1.13
CA ALA A 45 -3.76 15.28 -0.01
C ALA A 45 -4.80 14.59 -0.91
N ASP A 46 -4.63 13.30 -1.19
CA ASP A 46 -5.54 12.55 -2.05
C ASP A 46 -6.90 12.32 -1.36
N ARG A 47 -6.92 12.11 -0.04
CA ARG A 47 -8.16 12.08 0.76
C ARG A 47 -8.92 13.40 0.68
N HIS A 48 -8.24 14.54 0.70
CA HIS A 48 -8.89 15.83 0.56
C HIS A 48 -9.58 16.00 -0.81
N LYS A 49 -9.00 15.45 -1.89
CA LYS A 49 -9.62 15.50 -3.24
C LYS A 49 -10.91 14.69 -3.31
N TRP A 50 -10.98 13.55 -2.62
CA TRP A 50 -12.14 12.66 -2.68
C TRP A 50 -13.22 13.01 -1.65
N LEU A 51 -12.82 13.41 -0.44
CA LEU A 51 -13.73 13.51 0.71
C LEU A 51 -13.80 14.92 1.32
N GLY A 52 -13.01 15.89 0.85
CA GLY A 52 -12.92 17.22 1.47
C GLY A 52 -14.22 18.02 1.47
N GLY A 53 -15.18 17.70 0.59
CA GLY A 53 -16.49 18.35 0.51
C GLY A 53 -17.67 17.49 0.95
N ILE A 54 -17.44 16.24 1.37
CA ILE A 54 -18.52 15.30 1.69
C ILE A 54 -18.88 15.43 3.16
N THR A 55 -20.14 15.76 3.44
CA THR A 55 -20.65 15.81 4.82
C THR A 55 -21.20 14.46 5.26
N VAL A 56 -21.31 14.25 6.57
CA VAL A 56 -21.98 13.07 7.14
C VAL A 56 -23.44 12.98 6.67
N ALA A 57 -24.09 14.12 6.44
CA ALA A 57 -25.45 14.16 5.91
C ALA A 57 -25.52 13.68 4.45
N ASP A 58 -24.49 13.94 3.65
CA ASP A 58 -24.40 13.45 2.26
C ASP A 58 -24.22 11.94 2.22
N ILE A 59 -23.34 11.41 3.08
CA ILE A 59 -23.13 9.96 3.24
C ILE A 59 -24.43 9.27 3.67
N ALA A 60 -25.12 9.84 4.66
CA ALA A 60 -26.38 9.29 5.14
C ALA A 60 -27.48 9.33 4.06
N ARG A 61 -27.49 10.34 3.19
CA ARG A 61 -28.45 10.44 2.09
C ARG A 61 -28.19 9.37 1.03
N GLU A 62 -26.94 9.16 0.65
CA GLU A 62 -26.51 8.14 -0.31
C GLU A 62 -26.92 6.73 0.15
N LEU A 63 -26.61 6.39 1.40
CA LEU A 63 -26.98 5.11 2.02
C LEU A 63 -28.49 4.85 2.06
N ASN A 64 -29.30 5.90 2.21
CA ASN A 64 -30.76 5.80 2.23
C ASN A 64 -31.41 5.87 0.84
N SER A 65 -30.64 6.26 -0.20
CA SER A 65 -31.13 6.33 -1.58
C SER A 65 -30.85 5.06 -2.41
N GLU A 66 -29.98 4.18 -1.91
CA GLU A 66 -29.70 2.86 -2.51
C GLU A 66 -30.53 1.71 -1.89
N GLY A 67 -31.50 2.02 -1.03
CA GLY A 67 -32.48 1.08 -0.46
C GLY A 67 -33.88 1.27 -1.03
#